data_AF-A0A9D0AEL1-F1
#
_entry.id   AF-A0A9D0AEL1-F1
#
_cell.length_a   1.000
_cell.length_b   1.000
_cell.length_c   1.000
_cell.angle_alpha   90.00
_cell.angle_beta   90.00
_cell.angle_gamma   90.00
#
_symmetry.space_group_name_H-M   'P 1'
#
loop_
_entity.id
_entity.type
_entity.pdbx_description
1 polymer ?
#
loop_
_entity_poly.entity_id
_entity_poly.type
_entity_poly.pdbx_seq_one_letter_code
_entity_poly.pdbx_strand_id
1 'polypeptide(L)'
;MKTGKKNQMYFDRRKFLQIVAVAGAAGAGWALGLNRNTSRYKVVQKSQPMMGTILNLTLYGPEKNVLETAVETTIDRMLALERQLSRHDEGSEIATLNRTGTLSQPSRDARTVLELARFVNDKTRGAFDVTVLPLVKLQQSGKVPDRSSIQEALALTGFHHLTIGEEKITLARAGMGITLDGIGKGYIV
;
A
#
# COMPACT_ATOMS: atom_id res chain seq x y z
N MET A 1 8.63 -5.63 -74.76
CA MET A 1 8.11 -4.63 -73.80
C MET A 1 6.66 -4.29 -74.17
N LYS A 2 5.66 -4.83 -73.46
CA LYS A 2 4.25 -4.39 -73.58
C LYS A 2 3.76 -4.00 -72.20
N THR A 3 3.41 -2.73 -72.12
CA THR A 3 3.16 -1.89 -70.95
C THR A 3 1.86 -2.27 -70.23
N GLY A 4 1.93 -2.33 -68.89
CA GLY A 4 0.79 -2.62 -68.03
C GLY A 4 -0.30 -1.57 -68.12
N LYS A 5 -1.55 -2.02 -68.30
CA LYS A 5 -2.75 -1.19 -68.14
C LYS A 5 -2.87 -0.78 -66.67
N LYS A 6 -2.60 0.49 -66.37
CA LYS A 6 -2.99 1.12 -65.10
C LYS A 6 -4.51 1.14 -65.03
N ASN A 7 -5.08 0.44 -64.06
CA ASN A 7 -6.51 0.48 -63.76
C ASN A 7 -6.83 1.86 -63.17
N GLN A 8 -7.19 2.84 -64.02
CA GLN A 8 -7.65 4.13 -63.52
C GLN A 8 -9.06 3.95 -62.95
N MET A 9 -9.20 4.18 -61.64
CA MET A 9 -10.48 4.15 -60.94
C MET A 9 -11.38 5.25 -61.51
N TYR A 10 -12.36 4.87 -62.34
CA TYR A 10 -13.36 5.80 -62.85
C TYR A 10 -14.33 6.18 -61.72
N PHE A 11 -14.23 7.43 -61.25
CA PHE A 11 -15.13 8.04 -60.27
C PHE A 11 -16.40 8.53 -60.98
N ASP A 12 -17.40 7.66 -61.07
CA ASP A 12 -18.73 8.04 -61.56
C ASP A 12 -19.49 8.82 -60.46
N ARG A 13 -20.38 9.74 -60.86
CA ARG A 13 -21.25 10.55 -59.99
C ARG A 13 -21.98 9.70 -58.96
N ARG A 14 -22.40 8.48 -59.34
CA ARG A 14 -23.03 7.51 -58.45
C ARG A 14 -22.11 7.07 -57.30
N LYS A 15 -20.84 6.78 -57.61
CA LYS A 15 -19.84 6.40 -56.60
C LYS A 15 -19.47 7.59 -55.71
N PHE A 16 -19.39 8.79 -56.29
CA PHE A 16 -19.16 10.03 -55.52
C PHE A 16 -20.29 10.29 -54.52
N LEU A 17 -21.55 10.21 -54.95
CA LEU A 17 -22.72 10.39 -54.06
C LEU A 17 -22.79 9.33 -52.95
N GLN A 18 -22.43 8.08 -53.27
CA GLN A 18 -22.35 7.02 -52.26
C GLN A 18 -21.28 7.31 -51.21
N ILE A 19 -20.09 7.77 -51.62
CA ILE A 19 -19.00 8.13 -50.70
C ILE A 19 -19.42 9.30 -49.81
N VAL A 20 -20.01 10.35 -50.38
CA VAL A 20 -20.49 11.51 -49.61
C VAL A 20 -21.59 11.11 -48.62
N ALA A 21 -22.51 10.23 -49.01
CA ALA A 21 -23.57 9.74 -48.12
C ALA A 21 -23.00 8.90 -46.95
N VAL A 22 -22.06 8.00 -47.22
CA VAL A 22 -21.42 7.17 -46.19
C VAL A 22 -20.56 8.03 -45.25
N ALA A 23 -19.79 8.97 -45.79
CA ALA A 23 -18.98 9.90 -44.99
C ALA A 23 -19.86 10.83 -44.16
N GLY A 24 -20.97 11.33 -44.71
CA GLY A 24 -21.96 12.14 -44.01
C GLY A 24 -22.64 11.37 -42.87
N ALA A 25 -23.03 10.11 -43.10
CA ALA A 25 -23.61 9.24 -42.08
C ALA A 25 -22.60 8.89 -40.98
N ALA A 26 -21.33 8.65 -41.33
CA ALA A 26 -20.26 8.40 -40.37
C ALA A 26 -19.95 9.66 -39.53
N GLY A 27 -19.89 10.83 -40.17
CA GLY A 27 -19.71 12.12 -39.50
C GLY A 27 -20.89 12.46 -38.57
N ALA A 28 -22.13 12.21 -39.01
CA ALA A 28 -23.32 12.36 -38.18
C ALA A 28 -23.32 11.36 -37.01
N GLY A 29 -22.94 10.10 -37.24
CA GLY A 29 -22.80 9.10 -36.18
C GLY A 29 -21.75 9.47 -35.14
N TRP A 30 -20.66 10.13 -35.56
CA TRP A 30 -19.65 10.68 -34.65
C TRP A 30 -20.18 11.89 -33.86
N ALA A 31 -20.82 12.85 -34.54
CA ALA A 31 -21.42 14.04 -33.90
C ALA A 31 -22.57 13.69 -32.94
N LEU A 32 -23.36 12.66 -33.26
CA LEU A 32 -24.44 12.13 -32.43
C LEU A 32 -23.94 11.19 -31.31
N GLY A 33 -22.63 10.96 -31.21
CA GLY A 33 -22.04 10.18 -30.13
C GLY A 33 -22.31 8.67 -30.20
N LEU A 34 -22.64 8.13 -31.38
CA LEU A 34 -22.84 6.69 -31.59
C LEU A 34 -21.53 5.88 -31.49
N ASN A 35 -20.37 6.56 -31.43
CA ASN A 35 -19.06 5.97 -31.15
C ASN A 35 -18.54 6.36 -29.75
N ARG A 36 -19.42 6.49 -28.76
CA ARG A 36 -18.99 6.58 -27.36
C ARG A 36 -18.51 5.21 -26.94
N ASN A 37 -17.20 4.98 -27.06
CA ASN A 37 -16.54 3.96 -26.27
C ASN A 37 -16.62 4.40 -24.81
N THR A 38 -17.76 4.13 -24.17
CA THR A 38 -17.95 4.34 -22.74
C THR A 38 -17.19 3.23 -22.04
N SER A 39 -15.88 3.41 -21.82
CA SER A 39 -15.26 2.71 -20.71
C SER A 39 -16.14 2.98 -19.50
N ARG A 40 -16.85 1.95 -19.05
CA ARG A 40 -17.88 2.02 -18.00
C ARG A 40 -17.32 2.52 -16.67
N TYR A 41 -15.98 2.57 -16.58
CA TYR A 41 -15.20 3.05 -15.46
C TYR A 41 -14.04 3.93 -15.97
N LYS A 42 -13.78 5.01 -15.24
CA LYS A 42 -12.54 5.77 -15.23
C LYS A 42 -11.53 5.08 -14.32
N VAL A 43 -10.25 5.34 -14.55
CA VAL A 43 -9.15 4.81 -13.75
C VAL A 43 -8.33 5.97 -13.22
N VAL A 44 -8.01 5.94 -11.93
CA VAL A 44 -7.04 6.84 -11.31
C VAL A 44 -5.97 5.97 -10.66
N GLN A 45 -4.71 6.29 -10.95
CA GLN A 45 -3.56 5.61 -10.41
C GLN A 45 -2.64 6.63 -9.75
N LYS A 46 -2.13 6.29 -8.57
CA LYS A 46 -1.16 7.09 -7.83
C LYS A 46 -0.07 6.18 -7.29
N SER A 47 1.18 6.60 -7.48
CA SER A 47 2.35 5.89 -6.99
C SER A 47 3.24 6.85 -6.22
N GLN A 48 3.69 6.46 -5.03
CA GLN A 48 4.60 7.26 -4.22
C GLN A 48 5.41 6.42 -3.22
N PRO A 49 6.58 6.90 -2.76
CA PRO A 49 7.32 6.27 -1.68
C PRO A 49 6.52 6.27 -0.36
N MET A 50 6.49 5.14 0.33
CA MET A 50 5.80 4.94 1.61
C MET A 50 6.28 3.64 2.28
N MET A 51 6.41 3.62 3.62
CA MET A 51 6.81 2.44 4.40
C MET A 51 8.09 1.74 3.88
N GLY A 52 9.08 2.54 3.47
CA GLY A 52 10.35 2.06 2.90
C GLY A 52 10.20 1.31 1.57
N THR A 53 9.11 1.53 0.83
CA THR A 53 8.86 0.92 -0.49
C THR A 53 8.03 1.87 -1.38
N ILE A 54 7.52 1.39 -2.51
CA ILE A 54 6.64 2.13 -3.40
C ILE A 54 5.20 1.63 -3.23
N LEU A 55 4.30 2.51 -2.79
CA LEU A 55 2.86 2.28 -2.85
C LEU A 55 2.39 2.48 -4.30
N ASN A 56 1.55 1.56 -4.79
CA ASN A 56 0.82 1.72 -6.06
C ASN A 56 -0.67 1.53 -5.78
N LEU A 57 -1.44 2.61 -5.88
CA LEU A 57 -2.88 2.60 -5.65
C LEU A 57 -3.60 2.83 -6.98
N THR A 58 -4.51 1.93 -7.34
CA THR A 58 -5.31 2.02 -8.58
C THR A 58 -6.79 1.84 -8.26
N LEU A 59 -7.60 2.83 -8.60
CA LEU A 59 -9.05 2.80 -8.42
C LEU A 59 -9.76 2.82 -9.76
N TYR A 60 -10.86 2.06 -9.84
CA TYR A 60 -11.76 1.99 -10.98
C TYR A 60 -13.16 2.45 -10.54
N GLY A 61 -13.78 3.36 -11.28
CA GLY A 61 -15.09 3.90 -10.88
C GLY A 61 -15.70 4.83 -11.92
N PRO A 62 -16.99 5.19 -11.80
CA PRO A 62 -17.70 5.92 -12.84
C PRO A 62 -17.24 7.39 -12.99
N GLU A 63 -16.80 8.01 -11.90
CA GLU A 63 -16.53 9.45 -11.81
C GLU A 63 -15.08 9.72 -11.39
N LYS A 64 -14.32 10.40 -12.25
CA LYS A 64 -12.88 10.64 -12.01
C LYS A 64 -12.61 11.46 -10.75
N ASN A 65 -13.35 12.54 -10.53
CA ASN A 65 -13.13 13.42 -9.37
C ASN A 65 -13.36 12.69 -8.05
N VAL A 66 -14.36 11.79 -8.00
CA VAL A 66 -14.61 10.94 -6.82
C VAL A 66 -13.42 10.00 -6.58
N LEU A 67 -12.89 9.39 -7.64
CA LEU A 67 -11.71 8.52 -7.53
C LEU A 67 -10.45 9.27 -7.07
N GLU A 68 -10.23 10.49 -7.57
CA GLU A 68 -9.10 11.34 -7.15
C GLU A 68 -9.20 11.69 -5.67
N THR A 69 -10.36 12.13 -5.19
CA THR A 69 -10.58 12.40 -3.76
C THR A 69 -10.40 11.14 -2.90
N ALA A 70 -10.88 9.99 -3.36
CA ALA A 70 -10.73 8.72 -2.65
C ALA A 70 -9.27 8.27 -2.56
N VAL A 71 -8.49 8.43 -3.64
CA VAL A 71 -7.04 8.17 -3.66
C VAL A 71 -6.32 9.03 -2.63
N GLU A 72 -6.54 10.36 -2.64
CA GLU A 72 -5.85 11.26 -1.72
C GLU A 72 -6.25 10.97 -0.27
N THR A 73 -7.54 10.76 0.01
CA THR A 73 -8.02 10.41 1.36
C THR A 73 -7.43 9.09 1.87
N THR A 74 -7.31 8.08 0.98
CA THR A 74 -6.70 6.79 1.32
C THR A 74 -5.23 6.99 1.67
N ILE A 75 -4.50 7.72 0.83
CA ILE A 75 -3.08 8.02 1.04
C ILE A 75 -2.86 8.79 2.35
N ASP A 76 -3.67 9.79 2.64
CA ASP A 76 -3.55 10.57 3.87
C ASP A 76 -3.73 9.69 5.11
N ARG A 77 -4.70 8.75 5.07
CA ARG A 77 -4.89 7.78 6.14
C ARG A 77 -3.70 6.84 6.28
N MET A 78 -3.15 6.34 5.17
CA MET A 78 -1.97 5.47 5.20
C MET A 78 -0.74 6.19 5.75
N LEU A 79 -0.52 7.47 5.38
CA LEU A 79 0.55 8.31 5.93
C LEU A 79 0.39 8.56 7.42
N ALA A 80 -0.84 8.80 7.89
CA ALA A 80 -1.11 8.97 9.30
C ALA A 80 -0.77 7.69 10.10
N LEU A 81 -1.17 6.52 9.58
CA LEU A 81 -0.83 5.23 10.18
C LEU A 81 0.68 4.97 10.16
N GLU A 82 1.38 5.26 9.05
CA GLU A 82 2.83 5.11 8.96
C GLU A 82 3.54 5.93 10.04
N ARG A 83 3.23 7.22 10.16
CA ARG A 83 3.82 8.10 11.19
C ARG A 83 3.58 7.58 12.59
N GLN A 84 2.41 7.01 12.84
CA GLN A 84 2.00 6.55 14.16
C GLN A 84 2.62 5.19 14.54
N LEU A 85 2.79 4.30 13.56
CA LEU A 85 3.21 2.90 13.76
C LEU A 85 4.70 2.66 13.44
N SER A 86 5.41 3.66 12.91
CA SER A 86 6.81 3.53 12.50
C SER A 86 7.76 3.55 13.68
N ARG A 87 8.51 2.46 13.90
CA ARG A 87 9.63 2.45 14.88
C ARG A 87 10.79 3.40 14.53
N HIS A 88 10.78 3.98 13.33
CA HIS A 88 11.83 4.88 12.83
C HIS A 88 11.46 6.36 13.00
N ASP A 89 10.18 6.68 13.21
CA ASP A 89 9.73 8.04 13.53
C ASP A 89 9.75 8.22 15.04
N GLU A 90 10.63 9.09 15.56
CA GLU A 90 10.83 9.32 16.99
C GLU A 90 9.57 9.81 17.72
N GLY A 91 8.66 10.46 16.99
CA GLY A 91 7.37 10.95 17.49
C GLY A 91 6.25 9.89 17.45
N SER A 92 6.49 8.72 16.87
CA SER A 92 5.51 7.65 16.80
C SER A 92 5.22 7.02 18.16
N GLU A 93 4.08 6.33 18.24
CA GLU A 93 3.71 5.54 19.41
C GLU A 93 4.66 4.37 19.63
N ILE A 94 5.09 3.72 18.55
CA ILE A 94 5.95 2.54 18.59
C ILE A 94 7.37 2.90 18.99
N ALA A 95 7.93 4.00 18.47
CA ALA A 95 9.23 4.49 18.91
C ALA A 95 9.18 4.95 20.37
N THR A 96 8.07 5.59 20.79
CA THR A 96 7.87 5.95 22.20
C THR A 96 7.86 4.73 23.09
N LEU A 97 7.05 3.70 22.79
CA LEU A 97 7.03 2.44 23.53
C LEU A 97 8.42 1.78 23.61
N ASN A 98 9.16 1.77 22.50
CA ASN A 98 10.50 1.19 22.44
C ASN A 98 11.54 1.97 23.25
N ARG A 99 11.35 3.29 23.43
CA ARG A 99 12.27 4.16 24.17
C ARG A 99 12.02 4.12 25.66
N THR A 100 10.75 4.10 26.07
CA THR A 100 10.34 4.25 27.48
C THR A 100 9.92 2.93 28.13
N GLY A 101 9.62 1.90 27.35
CA GLY A 101 8.99 0.67 27.82
C GLY A 101 7.52 0.81 28.18
N THR A 102 6.92 2.00 28.02
CA THR A 102 5.52 2.28 28.33
C THR A 102 4.93 3.33 27.39
N LEU A 103 3.75 3.03 26.85
CA LEU A 103 2.94 3.95 26.07
C LEU A 103 1.60 4.17 26.79
N SER A 104 1.34 5.40 27.22
CA SER A 104 0.07 5.80 27.82
C SER A 104 -0.94 6.19 26.75
N GLN A 105 -2.21 5.90 27.00
CA GLN A 105 -3.34 6.20 26.11
C GLN A 105 -3.07 5.78 24.65
N PRO A 106 -2.70 4.51 24.41
CA PRO A 106 -2.42 4.04 23.06
C PRO A 106 -3.63 4.23 22.15
N SER A 107 -3.37 4.67 20.93
CA SER A 107 -4.39 4.77 19.91
C SER A 107 -5.08 3.42 19.66
N ARG A 108 -6.29 3.49 19.08
CA ARG A 108 -6.99 2.28 18.63
C ARG A 108 -6.18 1.48 17.61
N ASP A 109 -5.47 2.16 16.70
CA ASP A 109 -4.70 1.49 15.65
C ASP A 109 -3.51 0.71 16.21
N ALA A 110 -2.73 1.31 17.13
CA ALA A 110 -1.62 0.62 17.80
C ALA A 110 -2.11 -0.59 18.60
N ARG A 111 -3.22 -0.46 19.33
CA ARG A 111 -3.83 -1.61 20.02
C ARG A 111 -4.28 -2.69 19.05
N THR A 112 -4.96 -2.31 17.96
CA THR A 112 -5.52 -3.26 16.98
C THR A 112 -4.41 -4.07 16.31
N VAL A 113 -3.34 -3.42 15.85
CA VAL A 113 -2.23 -4.13 15.20
C VAL A 113 -1.46 -5.01 16.17
N LEU A 114 -1.33 -4.61 17.44
CA LEU A 114 -0.65 -5.42 18.46
C LEU A 114 -1.51 -6.60 18.93
N GLU A 115 -2.83 -6.47 19.00
CA GLU A 115 -3.73 -7.61 19.27
C GLU A 115 -3.75 -8.58 18.08
N LEU A 116 -3.71 -8.07 16.84
CA LEU A 116 -3.52 -8.93 15.67
C LEU A 116 -2.17 -9.66 15.74
N ALA A 117 -1.11 -8.97 16.14
CA ALA A 117 0.20 -9.59 16.33
C ALA A 117 0.18 -10.68 17.42
N ARG A 118 -0.55 -10.47 18.53
CA ARG A 118 -0.76 -11.48 19.58
C ARG A 118 -1.48 -12.70 19.01
N PHE A 119 -2.57 -12.47 18.28
CA PHE A 119 -3.31 -13.56 17.63
C PHE A 119 -2.40 -14.40 16.72
N VAL A 120 -1.58 -13.76 15.88
CA VAL A 120 -0.66 -14.48 14.99
C VAL A 120 0.46 -15.18 15.78
N ASN A 121 0.99 -14.56 16.84
CA ASN A 121 1.96 -15.18 17.75
C ASN A 121 1.40 -16.48 18.35
N ASP A 122 0.18 -16.44 18.88
CA ASP A 122 -0.48 -17.61 19.46
C ASP A 122 -0.73 -18.71 18.41
N LYS A 123 -1.23 -18.34 17.23
CA LYS A 123 -1.50 -19.30 16.14
C LYS A 123 -0.25 -19.95 15.60
N THR A 124 0.88 -19.25 15.65
CA THR A 124 2.17 -19.73 15.17
C THR A 124 3.03 -20.32 16.29
N ARG A 125 2.50 -20.43 17.53
CA ARG A 125 3.22 -20.91 18.72
C ARG A 125 4.54 -20.16 18.94
N GLY A 126 4.52 -18.84 18.74
CA GLY A 126 5.67 -17.96 18.94
C GLY A 126 6.59 -17.80 17.74
N ALA A 127 6.36 -18.49 16.61
CA ALA A 127 7.21 -18.33 15.43
C ALA A 127 7.12 -16.93 14.80
N PHE A 128 5.96 -16.28 14.90
CA PHE A 128 5.80 -14.85 14.63
C PHE A 128 5.78 -14.08 15.96
N ASP A 129 6.78 -13.25 16.23
CA ASP A 129 6.84 -12.45 17.46
C ASP A 129 7.33 -11.03 17.15
N VAL A 130 6.54 -10.01 17.50
CA VAL A 130 6.90 -8.61 17.27
C VAL A 130 7.93 -8.09 18.27
N THR A 131 8.16 -8.78 19.39
CA THR A 131 9.13 -8.39 20.42
C THR A 131 10.59 -8.72 20.04
N VAL A 132 10.84 -9.25 18.85
CA VAL A 132 12.17 -9.61 18.33
C VAL A 132 13.04 -8.41 17.96
N LEU A 133 12.63 -7.17 18.25
CA LEU A 133 13.42 -5.98 17.91
C LEU A 133 14.87 -6.03 18.46
N PRO A 134 15.17 -6.54 19.67
CA PRO A 134 16.55 -6.70 20.14
C PRO A 134 17.39 -7.57 19.20
N LEU A 135 16.84 -8.68 18.71
CA LEU A 135 17.50 -9.56 17.74
C LEU A 135 17.68 -8.88 16.37
N VAL A 136 16.67 -8.15 15.91
CA VAL A 136 16.73 -7.38 14.66
C VAL A 136 17.84 -6.32 14.74
N LYS A 137 17.94 -5.58 15.84
CA LYS A 137 19.01 -4.59 16.05
C LYS A 137 20.40 -5.24 16.10
N LEU A 138 20.51 -6.40 16.75
CA LEU A 138 21.75 -7.15 16.82
C LEU A 138 22.22 -7.58 15.42
N GLN A 139 21.29 -8.09 14.59
CA GLN A 139 21.57 -8.45 13.20
C GLN A 139 21.95 -7.22 12.35
N GLN A 140 21.27 -6.09 12.54
CA GLN A 140 21.54 -4.84 11.81
C GLN A 140 22.87 -4.17 12.19
N SER A 141 23.53 -4.60 13.27
CA SER A 141 24.84 -4.08 13.66
C SER A 141 25.96 -4.40 12.64
N GLY A 142 25.71 -5.30 11.69
CA GLY A 142 26.65 -5.68 10.63
C GLY A 142 27.81 -6.57 11.10
N LYS A 143 27.84 -6.95 12.38
CA LYS A 143 28.82 -7.90 12.93
C LYS A 143 28.18 -9.26 13.12
N VAL A 144 28.97 -10.33 12.98
CA VAL A 144 28.53 -11.66 13.42
C VAL A 144 28.43 -11.62 14.95
N PRO A 145 27.23 -11.76 15.54
CA PRO A 145 27.08 -11.66 16.98
C PRO A 145 27.67 -12.89 17.67
N ASP A 146 28.33 -12.66 18.81
CA ASP A 146 28.75 -13.75 19.68
C ASP A 146 27.55 -14.40 20.40
N ARG A 147 27.77 -15.59 20.97
CA ARG A 147 26.72 -16.34 21.65
C ARG A 147 26.12 -15.58 22.84
N SER A 148 26.93 -14.84 23.59
CA SER A 148 26.46 -14.04 24.72
C SER A 148 25.48 -12.96 24.29
N SER A 149 25.81 -12.21 23.24
CA SER A 149 24.96 -11.14 22.68
C SER A 149 23.63 -11.67 22.19
N ILE A 150 23.63 -12.86 21.56
CA ILE A 150 22.39 -13.54 21.14
C ILE A 150 21.55 -13.92 22.36
N GLN A 151 22.15 -14.49 23.41
CA GLN A 151 21.44 -14.89 24.63
C GLN A 151 20.83 -13.67 25.35
N GLU A 152 21.56 -12.56 25.43
CA GLU A 152 21.07 -11.30 25.98
C GLU A 152 19.86 -10.77 25.20
N ALA A 153 19.93 -10.76 23.86
CA ALA A 153 18.82 -10.34 23.01
C ALA A 153 17.61 -11.28 23.10
N LEU A 154 17.83 -12.60 23.22
CA LEU A 154 16.76 -13.58 23.44
C LEU A 154 16.08 -13.38 24.78
N ALA A 155 16.82 -13.03 25.83
CA ALA A 155 16.25 -12.72 27.15
C ALA A 155 15.35 -11.47 27.14
N LEU A 156 15.46 -10.62 26.11
CA LEU A 156 14.62 -9.43 25.90
C LEU A 156 13.49 -9.67 24.88
N THR A 157 13.28 -10.92 24.46
CA THR A 157 12.24 -11.32 23.51
C THR A 157 11.19 -12.20 24.21
N GLY A 158 9.93 -12.06 23.81
CA GLY A 158 8.83 -12.90 24.23
C GLY A 158 7.53 -12.10 24.39
N PHE A 159 6.51 -12.46 23.63
CA PHE A 159 5.21 -11.79 23.65
C PHE A 159 4.53 -11.75 25.03
N HIS A 160 4.76 -12.75 25.89
CA HIS A 160 4.25 -12.80 27.27
C HIS A 160 4.80 -11.67 28.17
N HIS A 161 5.81 -10.94 27.73
CA HIS A 161 6.33 -9.73 28.38
C HIS A 161 5.73 -8.43 27.84
N LEU A 162 4.83 -8.49 26.84
CA LEU A 162 4.10 -7.36 26.28
C LEU A 162 2.66 -7.38 26.80
N THR A 163 2.31 -6.37 27.60
CA THR A 163 0.92 -6.15 28.02
C THR A 163 0.29 -5.07 27.16
N ILE A 164 -0.88 -5.38 26.60
CA ILE A 164 -1.68 -4.47 25.76
C ILE A 164 -2.96 -4.17 26.54
N GLY A 165 -3.19 -2.91 26.86
CA GLY A 165 -4.39 -2.44 27.57
C GLY A 165 -4.93 -1.16 26.94
N GLU A 166 -6.13 -0.76 27.35
CA GLU A 166 -6.77 0.46 26.82
C GLU A 166 -6.05 1.73 27.28
N GLU A 167 -5.62 1.77 28.54
CA GLU A 167 -4.97 2.93 29.14
C GLU A 167 -3.47 2.95 28.92
N LYS A 168 -2.85 1.77 28.75
CA LYS A 168 -1.41 1.65 28.58
C LYS A 168 -0.98 0.37 27.87
N ILE A 169 0.16 0.45 27.19
CA ILE A 169 0.93 -0.69 26.69
C ILE A 169 2.28 -0.68 27.38
N THR A 170 2.74 -1.84 27.87
CA THR A 170 3.99 -1.93 28.65
C THR A 170 4.84 -3.12 28.25
N LEU A 171 6.15 -2.91 28.25
CA LEU A 171 7.17 -3.95 28.14
C LEU A 171 7.70 -4.29 29.53
N ALA A 172 7.73 -5.57 29.88
CA ALA A 172 8.03 -6.02 31.25
C ALA A 172 9.51 -5.82 31.66
N ARG A 173 10.43 -5.64 30.71
CA ARG A 173 11.87 -5.53 30.97
C ARG A 173 12.46 -4.32 30.25
N ALA A 174 13.39 -3.63 30.91
CA ALA A 174 14.20 -2.60 30.29
C ALA A 174 15.04 -3.20 29.15
N GLY A 175 15.16 -2.50 28.03
CA GLY A 175 15.89 -2.96 26.84
C GLY A 175 15.06 -3.79 25.86
N MET A 176 13.84 -4.22 26.23
CA MET A 176 12.89 -4.77 25.26
C MET A 176 12.51 -3.75 24.20
N GLY A 177 12.00 -4.25 23.08
CA GLY A 177 11.34 -3.42 22.09
C GLY A 177 10.52 -4.27 21.12
N ILE A 178 9.65 -3.60 20.39
CA ILE A 178 8.77 -4.20 19.39
C ILE A 178 9.06 -3.66 17.99
N THR A 179 8.88 -4.52 16.99
CA THR A 179 8.87 -4.17 15.58
C THR A 179 7.57 -4.62 14.93
N LEU A 180 6.96 -3.73 14.15
CA LEU A 180 5.80 -4.05 13.33
C LEU A 180 6.17 -4.36 11.88
N ASP A 181 7.46 -4.52 11.56
CA ASP A 181 7.94 -4.69 10.18
C ASP A 181 7.30 -5.91 9.48
N GLY A 182 6.93 -6.95 10.25
CA GLY A 182 6.28 -8.17 9.76
C GLY A 182 4.75 -8.11 9.63
N ILE A 183 4.09 -7.02 10.03
CA ILE A 183 2.61 -6.94 10.06
C ILE A 183 2.03 -5.56 9.70
N GLY A 184 2.77 -4.48 9.95
CA GLY A 184 2.30 -3.10 9.81
C GLY A 184 1.84 -2.76 8.39
N LYS A 185 2.58 -3.21 7.36
CA LYS A 185 2.16 -3.01 5.95
C LYS A 185 0.82 -3.66 5.66
N GLY A 186 0.59 -4.88 6.16
CA GLY A 186 -0.67 -5.59 5.97
C GLY A 186 -1.84 -5.03 6.78
N TYR A 187 -1.56 -4.24 7.82
CA TYR A 187 -2.60 -3.49 8.55
C TYR A 187 -2.99 -2.18 7.85
N ILE A 188 -2.03 -1.54 7.17
CA ILE A 188 -2.20 -0.23 6.54
C ILE A 188 -2.92 -0.32 5.18
N VAL A 189 -2.78 -1.45 4.48
CA VAL A 189 -3.39 -1.74 3.16
C VAL A 189 -4.73 -2.43 3.33
#